data_AF-A0A1E7FB82-F1
#
_entry.id   AF-A0A1E7FB82-F1
#
_cell.length_a   1.000
_cell.length_b   1.000
_cell.length_c   1.000
_cell.angle_alpha   90.00
_cell.angle_beta   90.00
_cell.angle_gamma   90.00
#
_symmetry.space_group_name_H-M   'P 1'
#
loop_
_entity.id
_entity.type
_entity.pdbx_description
1 polymer ?
#
loop_
_entity_poly.entity_id
_entity_poly.type
_entity_poly.pdbx_seq_one_letter_code
_entity_poly.pdbx_strand_id
1 'polypeptide(L)'
;AAFQGIAKTLQRNVEAGKWKEPTPIQMQAIPTLLERRDLIGAAPTGSGKSGAFILPAILLSGAPYHNNSNDSTKKGEIRTLLLAPSRELAAQLHREVERLGLGRAGGISSLLLTKSNAAHVITGTAGGKSGLDVLISTPLRLVDAIEKGLRLDSIRLVVLDEADRLLDAVDGKMIFKRRNNKNKEQGTGESSNDDEDDDDDPEFVNHSSGSDQTLSFLSQMDRILSSIPSTAVRALFSATVTPTVKSLAENILRNPVDLKIASAGSFGGANTDIEQELMFVGREEGKLLALRQLKQRGTLKLPAIIFVQSQERANALFSELLYEKMHVDVIHSGRSRTARDSAVAKFRRGETWVLICTDLVARGVDFRAVNMVINYDLPTSGVSYVHRIGRTGRAGRKGKAITLFTEADFDNLRMIANVMKQSGCEVEDWMLQLKKRSNSNKSAPRRGHIDTTPRYDRRKVHQKKERRAEKKK
;
A
#
# COMPACT_ATOMS: atom_id res chain seq x y z
N ALA A 1 -13.80 11.39 -29.27
CA ALA A 1 -13.80 11.14 -27.81
C ALA A 1 -12.85 9.99 -27.54
N ALA A 2 -11.98 10.10 -26.53
CA ALA A 2 -10.79 9.24 -26.40
C ALA A 2 -11.04 7.78 -25.96
N PHE A 3 -12.29 7.41 -25.67
CA PHE A 3 -12.73 6.04 -25.37
C PHE A 3 -13.77 5.55 -26.39
N GLN A 4 -13.51 5.71 -27.69
CA GLN A 4 -14.40 5.16 -28.73
C GLN A 4 -14.50 3.63 -28.61
N GLY A 5 -15.72 3.08 -28.63
CA GLY A 5 -15.98 1.64 -28.63
C GLY A 5 -16.41 1.02 -27.30
N ILE A 6 -16.42 1.77 -26.18
CA ILE A 6 -17.00 1.28 -24.91
C ILE A 6 -18.50 1.60 -24.81
N ALA A 7 -19.23 0.84 -24.00
CA ALA A 7 -20.67 1.06 -23.77
C ALA A 7 -20.96 2.50 -23.32
N LYS A 8 -22.00 3.13 -23.88
CA LYS A 8 -22.33 4.55 -23.64
C LYS A 8 -22.42 4.91 -22.15
N THR A 9 -22.90 4.00 -21.30
CA THR A 9 -22.93 4.23 -19.85
C THR A 9 -21.55 4.28 -19.22
N LEU A 10 -20.65 3.37 -19.59
CA LEU A 10 -19.28 3.37 -19.08
C LEU A 10 -18.53 4.63 -19.54
N GLN A 11 -18.76 5.03 -20.80
CA GLN A 11 -18.21 6.28 -21.32
C GLN A 11 -18.66 7.50 -20.48
N ARG A 12 -19.97 7.60 -20.17
CA ARG A 12 -20.49 8.66 -19.30
C ARG A 12 -19.85 8.62 -17.90
N ASN A 13 -19.70 7.44 -17.30
CA ASN A 13 -19.11 7.30 -15.96
C ASN A 13 -17.62 7.65 -15.92
N VAL A 14 -16.91 7.42 -17.04
CA VAL A 14 -15.52 7.81 -17.24
C VAL A 14 -15.41 9.33 -17.39
N GLU A 15 -16.25 9.94 -18.25
CA GLU A 15 -16.29 11.39 -18.51
C GLU A 15 -16.74 12.22 -17.29
N ALA A 16 -17.69 11.71 -16.51
CA ALA A 16 -18.11 12.32 -15.24
C ALA A 16 -17.08 12.13 -14.11
N GLY A 17 -16.12 11.22 -14.31
CA GLY A 17 -15.09 10.87 -13.33
C GLY A 17 -13.78 11.64 -13.51
N LYS A 18 -12.70 11.01 -13.04
CA LYS A 18 -11.33 11.58 -13.06
C LYS A 18 -10.61 11.41 -14.41
N TRP A 19 -11.23 10.75 -15.40
CA TRP A 19 -10.55 10.26 -16.61
C TRP A 19 -11.22 10.80 -17.87
N LYS A 20 -11.18 12.12 -18.05
CA LYS A 20 -11.70 12.76 -19.27
C LYS A 20 -10.88 12.41 -20.51
N GLU A 21 -9.57 12.29 -20.32
CA GLU A 21 -8.61 11.82 -21.32
C GLU A 21 -7.82 10.64 -20.76
N PRO A 22 -7.56 9.59 -21.57
CA PRO A 22 -6.80 8.43 -21.14
C PRO A 22 -5.36 8.83 -20.89
N THR A 23 -4.84 8.47 -19.72
CA THR A 23 -3.43 8.68 -19.40
C THR A 23 -2.52 7.74 -20.22
N PRO A 24 -1.21 8.02 -20.36
CA PRO A 24 -0.31 7.16 -21.14
C PRO A 24 -0.35 5.67 -20.73
N ILE A 25 -0.44 5.39 -19.42
CA ILE A 25 -0.57 4.00 -18.94
C ILE A 25 -1.92 3.39 -19.35
N GLN A 26 -3.01 4.17 -19.35
CA GLN A 26 -4.33 3.70 -19.77
C GLN A 26 -4.37 3.42 -21.27
N MET A 27 -3.80 4.30 -22.09
CA MET A 27 -3.75 4.14 -23.56
C MET A 27 -3.07 2.84 -24.00
N GLN A 28 -2.08 2.38 -23.25
CA GLN A 28 -1.33 1.17 -23.57
C GLN A 28 -1.89 -0.07 -22.86
N ALA A 29 -2.16 0.02 -21.55
CA ALA A 29 -2.57 -1.15 -20.78
C ALA A 29 -3.99 -1.64 -21.12
N ILE A 30 -4.93 -0.73 -21.40
CA ILE A 30 -6.32 -1.11 -21.71
C ILE A 30 -6.39 -2.02 -22.94
N PRO A 31 -5.86 -1.65 -24.12
CA PRO A 31 -5.89 -2.53 -25.29
C PRO A 31 -5.11 -3.83 -25.05
N THR A 32 -3.94 -3.78 -24.41
CA THR A 32 -3.16 -5.00 -24.08
C THR A 32 -3.96 -6.02 -23.26
N LEU A 33 -4.68 -5.55 -22.23
CA LEU A 33 -5.49 -6.44 -21.38
C LEU A 33 -6.74 -6.96 -22.12
N LEU A 34 -7.35 -6.15 -23.00
CA LEU A 34 -8.47 -6.57 -23.84
C LEU A 34 -8.06 -7.60 -24.90
N GLU A 35 -6.82 -7.52 -25.40
CA GLU A 35 -6.19 -8.53 -26.27
C GLU A 35 -5.73 -9.80 -25.53
N ARG A 36 -6.00 -9.89 -24.23
CA ARG A 36 -5.69 -11.04 -23.38
C ARG A 36 -4.19 -11.35 -23.26
N ARG A 37 -3.36 -10.31 -23.25
CA ARG A 37 -1.93 -10.42 -23.00
C ARG A 37 -1.61 -10.11 -21.54
N ASP A 38 -0.74 -10.92 -20.96
CA ASP A 38 -0.19 -10.62 -19.64
C ASP A 38 0.60 -9.30 -19.68
N LEU A 39 0.60 -8.56 -18.58
CA LEU A 39 1.10 -7.19 -18.54
C LEU A 39 1.87 -6.92 -17.24
N ILE A 40 3.04 -6.30 -17.36
CA ILE A 40 3.65 -5.53 -16.27
C ILE A 40 3.51 -4.03 -16.57
N GLY A 41 2.74 -3.33 -15.74
CA GLY A 41 2.47 -1.89 -15.84
C GLY A 41 3.16 -1.11 -14.72
N ALA A 42 4.30 -0.50 -15.04
CA ALA A 42 5.03 0.35 -14.11
C ALA A 42 4.82 1.82 -14.42
N ALA A 43 4.22 2.54 -13.47
CA ALA A 43 3.96 3.97 -13.61
C ALA A 43 3.86 4.61 -12.23
N PRO A 44 4.22 5.90 -12.04
CA PRO A 44 4.18 6.56 -10.74
C PRO A 44 2.77 6.60 -10.12
N THR A 45 2.66 6.93 -8.83
CA THR A 45 1.35 7.11 -8.19
C THR A 45 0.64 8.32 -8.80
N GLY A 46 -0.66 8.20 -9.07
CA GLY A 46 -1.44 9.27 -9.72
C GLY A 46 -1.41 9.25 -11.25
N SER A 47 -0.65 8.36 -11.89
CA SER A 47 -0.62 8.16 -13.35
C SER A 47 -1.89 7.54 -13.96
N GLY A 48 -2.89 7.19 -13.13
CA GLY A 48 -4.13 6.59 -13.60
C GLY A 48 -4.12 5.05 -13.72
N LYS A 49 -3.14 4.36 -13.10
CA LYS A 49 -3.03 2.87 -13.09
C LYS A 49 -4.35 2.17 -12.78
N SER A 50 -5.09 2.63 -11.77
CA SER A 50 -6.37 2.02 -11.40
C SER A 50 -7.37 2.00 -12.55
N GLY A 51 -7.47 3.08 -13.34
CA GLY A 51 -8.33 3.07 -14.53
C GLY A 51 -7.82 2.17 -15.64
N ALA A 52 -6.50 1.99 -15.72
CA ALA A 52 -5.84 1.16 -16.71
C ALA A 52 -6.21 -0.33 -16.58
N PHE A 53 -6.51 -0.80 -15.36
CA PHE A 53 -6.94 -2.18 -15.13
C PHE A 53 -8.42 -2.34 -14.73
N ILE A 54 -9.06 -1.34 -14.12
CA ILE A 54 -10.49 -1.42 -13.76
C ILE A 54 -11.37 -1.37 -15.01
N LEU A 55 -11.03 -0.55 -16.00
CA LEU A 55 -11.80 -0.50 -17.25
C LEU A 55 -11.83 -1.84 -17.98
N PRO A 56 -10.69 -2.51 -18.26
CA PRO A 56 -10.72 -3.83 -18.86
C PRO A 56 -11.35 -4.88 -17.94
N ALA A 57 -11.18 -4.80 -16.61
CA ALA A 57 -11.91 -5.66 -15.66
C ALA A 57 -13.43 -5.59 -15.87
N ILE A 58 -13.97 -4.37 -15.94
CA ILE A 58 -15.40 -4.12 -16.18
C ILE A 58 -15.85 -4.62 -17.56
N LEU A 59 -15.07 -4.34 -18.60
CA LEU A 59 -15.40 -4.72 -19.97
C LEU A 59 -15.40 -6.25 -20.14
N LEU A 60 -14.39 -6.94 -19.60
CA LEU A 60 -14.25 -8.39 -19.66
C LEU A 60 -15.25 -9.13 -18.77
N SER A 61 -15.70 -8.51 -17.68
CA SER A 61 -16.70 -9.08 -16.76
C SER A 61 -18.10 -9.22 -17.38
N GLY A 62 -18.41 -8.50 -18.47
CA GLY A 62 -19.73 -8.54 -19.14
C GLY A 62 -19.74 -9.06 -20.58
N ALA A 63 -18.61 -9.53 -21.11
CA ALA A 63 -18.54 -10.07 -22.47
C ALA A 63 -18.67 -11.61 -22.46
N PRO A 64 -19.44 -12.22 -23.38
CA PRO A 64 -19.40 -13.66 -23.61
C PRO A 64 -17.97 -14.09 -24.01
N TYR A 65 -17.54 -15.25 -23.53
CA TYR A 65 -16.28 -15.86 -23.93
C TYR A 65 -16.60 -16.87 -25.02
N HIS A 66 -16.03 -16.67 -26.22
CA HIS A 66 -16.28 -17.44 -27.44
C HIS A 66 -17.69 -17.30 -28.07
N ASN A 67 -17.72 -17.20 -29.39
CA ASN A 67 -18.93 -17.27 -30.24
C ASN A 67 -19.54 -18.69 -30.28
N ASN A 68 -19.26 -19.55 -29.30
CA ASN A 68 -19.87 -20.88 -29.24
C ASN A 68 -21.21 -20.76 -28.52
N SER A 69 -22.28 -20.87 -29.30
CA SER A 69 -23.69 -20.84 -28.90
C SER A 69 -24.11 -21.89 -27.85
N ASN A 70 -23.19 -22.73 -27.36
CA ASN A 70 -23.42 -23.78 -26.37
C ASN A 70 -22.78 -23.52 -25.01
N ASP A 71 -21.96 -22.48 -24.84
CA ASP A 71 -21.44 -22.14 -23.51
C ASP A 71 -22.47 -21.28 -22.77
N SER A 72 -23.40 -21.96 -22.10
CA SER A 72 -24.33 -21.30 -21.17
C SER A 72 -23.50 -20.55 -20.13
N THR A 73 -23.27 -19.25 -20.33
CA THR A 73 -22.57 -18.40 -19.37
C THR A 73 -23.31 -18.51 -18.04
N LYS A 74 -22.78 -19.29 -17.09
CA LYS A 74 -23.38 -19.43 -15.77
C LYS A 74 -23.39 -18.05 -15.14
N LYS A 75 -24.60 -17.51 -14.95
CA LYS A 75 -24.78 -16.23 -14.25
C LYS A 75 -24.20 -16.39 -12.85
N GLY A 76 -23.40 -15.41 -12.43
CA GLY A 76 -22.90 -15.33 -11.07
C GLY A 76 -21.51 -15.87 -10.77
N GLU A 77 -20.72 -16.22 -11.78
CA GLU A 77 -19.33 -16.63 -11.58
C GLU A 77 -18.35 -15.45 -11.57
N ILE A 78 -17.35 -15.53 -10.69
CA ILE A 78 -16.30 -14.51 -10.52
C ILE A 78 -15.36 -14.56 -11.72
N ARG A 79 -15.27 -13.46 -12.49
CA ARG A 79 -14.46 -13.38 -13.71
C ARG A 79 -13.22 -12.53 -13.56
N THR A 80 -13.23 -11.58 -12.64
CA THR A 80 -12.07 -10.73 -12.37
C THR A 80 -11.70 -10.77 -10.91
N LEU A 81 -10.42 -10.93 -10.64
CA LEU A 81 -9.82 -10.83 -9.31
C LEU A 81 -8.88 -9.62 -9.25
N LEU A 82 -9.12 -8.70 -8.33
CA LEU A 82 -8.24 -7.57 -8.03
C LEU A 82 -7.58 -7.78 -6.65
N LEU A 83 -6.26 -7.92 -6.63
CA LEU A 83 -5.47 -8.09 -5.42
C LEU A 83 -4.78 -6.78 -5.05
N ALA A 84 -4.95 -6.37 -3.79
CA ALA A 84 -4.31 -5.18 -3.23
C ALA A 84 -3.53 -5.52 -1.93
N PRO A 85 -2.47 -4.78 -1.59
CA PRO A 85 -1.61 -5.05 -0.44
C PRO A 85 -2.27 -4.76 0.90
N SER A 86 -3.33 -3.95 0.93
CA SER A 86 -4.06 -3.65 2.15
C SER A 86 -5.56 -3.59 1.89
N ARG A 87 -6.34 -3.79 2.95
CA ARG A 87 -7.80 -3.69 2.91
C ARG A 87 -8.27 -2.29 2.54
N GLU A 88 -7.54 -1.26 2.94
CA GLU A 88 -7.84 0.13 2.62
C GLU A 88 -7.71 0.39 1.11
N LEU A 89 -6.64 -0.11 0.48
CA LEU A 89 -6.49 0.00 -0.97
C LEU A 89 -7.54 -0.85 -1.70
N ALA A 90 -7.79 -2.07 -1.22
CA ALA A 90 -8.84 -2.93 -1.75
C ALA A 90 -10.23 -2.23 -1.71
N ALA A 91 -10.57 -1.57 -0.61
CA ALA A 91 -11.80 -0.78 -0.48
C ALA A 91 -11.82 0.46 -1.39
N GLN A 92 -10.67 1.03 -1.74
CA GLN A 92 -10.60 2.09 -2.76
C GLN A 92 -10.87 1.56 -4.16
N LEU A 93 -10.27 0.43 -4.52
CA LEU A 93 -10.52 -0.22 -5.80
C LEU A 93 -11.99 -0.62 -5.94
N HIS A 94 -12.57 -1.23 -4.91
CA HIS A 94 -13.98 -1.62 -4.89
C HIS A 94 -14.92 -0.43 -5.14
N ARG A 95 -14.74 0.69 -4.42
CA ARG A 95 -15.53 1.92 -4.68
C ARG A 95 -15.39 2.45 -6.10
N GLU A 96 -14.19 2.35 -6.68
CA GLU A 96 -13.95 2.84 -8.03
C GLU A 96 -14.61 1.92 -9.09
N VAL A 97 -14.62 0.60 -8.85
CA VAL A 97 -15.36 -0.39 -9.66
C VAL A 97 -16.86 -0.09 -9.61
N GLU A 98 -17.44 0.08 -8.42
CA GLU A 98 -18.88 0.40 -8.26
C GLU A 98 -19.26 1.70 -8.96
N ARG A 99 -18.45 2.75 -8.77
CA ARG A 99 -18.67 4.05 -9.42
C ARG A 99 -18.70 3.94 -10.94
N LEU A 100 -17.80 3.16 -11.53
CA LEU A 100 -17.73 2.97 -12.99
C LEU A 100 -18.79 2.02 -13.54
N GLY A 101 -19.22 1.04 -12.74
CA GLY A 101 -20.29 0.10 -13.09
C GLY A 101 -21.70 0.68 -13.00
N LEU A 102 -21.87 1.83 -12.35
CA LEU A 102 -23.18 2.41 -12.05
C LEU A 102 -24.05 2.63 -13.31
N GLY A 103 -25.28 2.13 -13.29
CA GLY A 103 -26.25 2.29 -14.38
C GLY A 103 -25.95 1.48 -15.66
N ARG A 104 -24.94 0.61 -15.66
CA ARG A 104 -24.62 -0.22 -16.83
C ARG A 104 -25.76 -1.20 -17.10
N ALA A 105 -26.20 -1.30 -18.35
CA ALA A 105 -27.14 -2.35 -18.78
C ALA A 105 -26.53 -3.74 -18.51
N GLY A 106 -27.24 -4.59 -17.76
CA GLY A 106 -26.75 -5.89 -17.27
C GLY A 106 -26.08 -5.85 -15.89
N GLY A 107 -25.79 -4.66 -15.35
CA GLY A 107 -25.13 -4.48 -14.05
C GLY A 107 -23.66 -4.89 -14.04
N ILE A 108 -22.96 -4.53 -12.96
CA ILE A 108 -21.69 -5.15 -12.56
C ILE A 108 -21.81 -5.40 -11.07
N SER A 109 -21.67 -6.66 -10.67
CA SER A 109 -21.61 -7.02 -9.27
C SER A 109 -20.16 -7.12 -8.84
N SER A 110 -19.78 -6.35 -7.82
CA SER A 110 -18.43 -6.37 -7.26
C SER A 110 -18.46 -6.38 -5.74
N LEU A 111 -17.50 -7.06 -5.13
CA LEU A 111 -17.44 -7.21 -3.68
C LEU A 111 -15.99 -7.15 -3.19
N LEU A 112 -15.77 -6.46 -2.07
CA LEU A 112 -14.57 -6.59 -1.25
C LEU A 112 -14.71 -7.81 -0.31
N LEU A 113 -13.81 -8.78 -0.42
CA LEU A 113 -13.79 -9.95 0.46
C LEU A 113 -13.38 -9.57 1.89
N THR A 114 -14.23 -9.93 2.86
CA THR A 114 -14.02 -9.74 4.30
C THR A 114 -14.37 -11.02 5.06
N LYS A 115 -13.98 -11.12 6.33
CA LYS A 115 -14.36 -12.25 7.20
C LYS A 115 -15.88 -12.43 7.23
N SER A 116 -16.62 -11.33 7.40
CA SER A 116 -18.08 -11.30 7.53
C SER A 116 -18.84 -11.75 6.28
N ASN A 117 -18.26 -11.58 5.08
CA ASN A 117 -18.93 -11.98 3.84
C ASN A 117 -18.32 -13.21 3.17
N ALA A 118 -17.21 -13.74 3.69
CA ALA A 118 -16.49 -14.87 3.10
C ALA A 118 -17.39 -16.08 2.88
N ALA A 119 -18.23 -16.44 3.86
CA ALA A 119 -19.16 -17.56 3.73
C ALA A 119 -20.13 -17.39 2.55
N HIS A 120 -20.65 -16.18 2.34
CA HIS A 120 -21.53 -15.88 1.21
C HIS A 120 -20.80 -15.96 -0.14
N VAL A 121 -19.54 -15.54 -0.20
CA VAL A 121 -18.72 -15.62 -1.41
C VAL A 121 -18.38 -17.08 -1.74
N ILE A 122 -17.98 -17.86 -0.74
CA ILE A 122 -17.64 -19.29 -0.87
C ILE A 122 -18.83 -20.09 -1.36
N THR A 123 -20.01 -19.86 -0.78
CA THR A 123 -21.25 -20.56 -1.15
C THR A 123 -21.86 -20.07 -2.48
N GLY A 124 -21.29 -19.03 -3.10
CA GLY A 124 -21.81 -18.42 -4.33
C GLY A 124 -23.11 -17.65 -4.13
N THR A 125 -23.48 -17.33 -2.88
CA THR A 125 -24.68 -16.55 -2.54
C THR A 125 -24.43 -15.04 -2.53
N ALA A 126 -23.17 -14.62 -2.58
CA ALA A 126 -22.78 -13.22 -2.71
C ALA A 126 -23.18 -12.62 -4.08
N GLY A 127 -23.61 -11.35 -4.09
CA GLY A 127 -23.97 -10.63 -5.32
C GLY A 127 -25.40 -10.85 -5.81
N GLY A 128 -26.24 -11.56 -5.05
CA GLY A 128 -27.68 -11.71 -5.32
C GLY A 128 -27.99 -12.49 -6.61
N LYS A 129 -29.14 -12.20 -7.25
CA LYS A 129 -29.61 -12.93 -8.45
C LYS A 129 -28.71 -12.78 -9.67
N SER A 130 -27.86 -11.76 -9.70
CA SER A 130 -26.83 -11.53 -10.74
C SER A 130 -25.52 -12.30 -10.47
N GLY A 131 -25.34 -12.78 -9.23
CA GLY A 131 -24.09 -13.26 -8.64
C GLY A 131 -22.95 -12.24 -8.74
N LEU A 132 -21.68 -12.67 -8.71
CA LEU A 132 -20.53 -11.79 -8.48
C LEU A 132 -19.55 -11.79 -9.66
N ASP A 133 -19.28 -10.64 -10.28
CA ASP A 133 -18.42 -10.54 -11.45
C ASP A 133 -16.97 -10.18 -11.12
N VAL A 134 -16.77 -9.31 -10.11
CA VAL A 134 -15.46 -8.79 -9.71
C VAL A 134 -15.26 -8.99 -8.20
N LEU A 135 -14.26 -9.79 -7.83
CA LEU A 135 -13.84 -9.94 -6.44
C LEU A 135 -12.59 -9.10 -6.18
N ILE A 136 -12.62 -8.29 -5.13
CA ILE A 136 -11.46 -7.53 -4.66
C ILE A 136 -11.03 -8.09 -3.31
N SER A 137 -9.74 -8.35 -3.11
CA SER A 137 -9.24 -8.92 -1.85
C SER A 137 -7.79 -8.54 -1.56
N THR A 138 -7.36 -8.78 -0.33
CA THR A 138 -5.94 -8.98 -0.01
C THR A 138 -5.54 -10.45 -0.25
N PRO A 139 -4.26 -10.75 -0.53
CA PRO A 139 -3.77 -12.12 -0.75
C PRO A 139 -4.16 -13.12 0.34
N LEU A 140 -3.82 -12.82 1.59
CA LEU A 140 -4.04 -13.73 2.72
C LEU A 140 -5.52 -14.06 2.91
N ARG A 141 -6.39 -13.05 2.79
CA ARG A 141 -7.85 -13.23 2.92
C ARG A 141 -8.40 -14.10 1.78
N LEU A 142 -7.84 -13.98 0.58
CA LEU A 142 -8.25 -14.81 -0.55
C LEU A 142 -7.80 -16.26 -0.37
N VAL A 143 -6.56 -16.49 0.10
CA VAL A 143 -6.06 -17.84 0.39
C VAL A 143 -6.94 -18.53 1.42
N ASP A 144 -7.29 -17.86 2.52
CA ASP A 144 -8.21 -18.38 3.54
C ASP A 144 -9.57 -18.79 2.93
N ALA A 145 -10.12 -17.98 2.03
CA ALA A 145 -11.37 -18.31 1.34
C ALA A 145 -11.23 -19.50 0.39
N ILE A 146 -10.12 -19.60 -0.36
CA ILE A 146 -9.82 -20.75 -1.26
C ILE A 146 -9.72 -22.04 -0.44
N GLU A 147 -9.02 -22.01 0.69
CA GLU A 147 -8.87 -23.16 1.58
C GLU A 147 -10.21 -23.63 2.15
N LYS A 148 -11.13 -22.68 2.37
CA LYS A 148 -12.52 -22.95 2.79
C LYS A 148 -13.46 -23.31 1.62
N GLY A 149 -12.96 -23.46 0.40
CA GLY A 149 -13.71 -23.96 -0.75
C GLY A 149 -14.17 -22.91 -1.76
N LEU A 150 -13.66 -21.67 -1.71
CA LEU A 150 -13.92 -20.69 -2.77
C LEU A 150 -13.36 -21.18 -4.10
N ARG A 151 -14.24 -21.29 -5.10
CA ARG A 151 -13.87 -21.67 -6.47
C ARG A 151 -13.58 -20.46 -7.34
N LEU A 152 -12.52 -20.55 -8.14
CA LEU A 152 -12.06 -19.49 -9.03
C LEU A 152 -11.94 -19.94 -10.50
N ASP A 153 -12.66 -21.02 -10.85
CA ASP A 153 -12.60 -21.70 -12.15
C ASP A 153 -12.98 -20.81 -13.35
N SER A 154 -13.65 -19.69 -13.10
CA SER A 154 -14.16 -18.78 -14.13
C SER A 154 -13.38 -17.46 -14.23
N ILE A 155 -12.30 -17.33 -13.46
CA ILE A 155 -11.42 -16.16 -13.49
C ILE A 155 -10.76 -16.04 -14.87
N ARG A 156 -10.87 -14.85 -15.45
CA ARG A 156 -10.34 -14.47 -16.76
C ARG A 156 -9.25 -13.43 -16.66
N LEU A 157 -9.29 -12.61 -15.62
CA LEU A 157 -8.32 -11.55 -15.36
C LEU A 157 -7.95 -11.55 -13.87
N VAL A 158 -6.65 -11.59 -13.59
CA VAL A 158 -6.08 -11.38 -12.27
C VAL A 158 -5.17 -10.16 -12.32
N VAL A 159 -5.40 -9.21 -11.41
CA VAL A 159 -4.60 -7.99 -11.30
C VAL A 159 -3.96 -7.92 -9.92
N LEU A 160 -2.66 -7.72 -9.86
CA LEU A 160 -1.91 -7.39 -8.65
C LEU A 160 -1.62 -5.88 -8.68
N ASP A 161 -2.30 -5.11 -7.86
CA ASP A 161 -2.04 -3.67 -7.71
C ASP A 161 -1.00 -3.42 -6.61
N GLU A 162 -0.19 -2.37 -6.81
CA GLU A 162 0.94 -2.00 -5.93
C GLU A 162 1.84 -3.21 -5.55
N ALA A 163 2.30 -3.96 -6.55
CA ALA A 163 3.06 -5.21 -6.37
C ALA A 163 4.38 -5.06 -5.60
N ASP A 164 5.01 -3.88 -5.66
CA ASP A 164 6.13 -3.50 -4.82
C ASP A 164 5.76 -3.54 -3.32
N ARG A 165 4.54 -3.15 -2.97
CA ARG A 165 4.06 -3.20 -1.58
C ARG A 165 3.61 -4.60 -1.16
N LEU A 166 3.08 -5.39 -2.10
CA LEU A 166 2.71 -6.78 -1.84
C LEU A 166 3.93 -7.60 -1.38
N LEU A 167 5.11 -7.31 -1.93
CA LEU A 167 6.38 -7.91 -1.52
C LEU A 167 6.88 -7.36 -0.17
N ASP A 168 6.86 -6.04 0.03
CA ASP A 168 7.31 -5.39 1.26
C ASP A 168 6.51 -5.83 2.52
N ALA A 169 5.23 -6.18 2.35
CA ALA A 169 4.35 -6.60 3.45
C ALA A 169 4.73 -7.96 4.07
N VAL A 170 5.61 -8.74 3.41
CA VAL A 170 5.90 -10.13 3.81
C VAL A 170 7.41 -10.42 3.94
N ASP A 171 8.28 -9.50 3.51
CA ASP A 171 9.75 -9.61 3.61
C ASP A 171 10.32 -9.41 5.04
N GLY A 172 9.50 -9.73 6.06
CA GLY A 172 9.91 -9.91 7.43
C GLY A 172 10.50 -11.29 7.75
N LYS A 173 10.93 -12.10 6.76
CA LYS A 173 11.98 -13.17 6.85
C LYS A 173 11.89 -14.17 5.68
N MET A 174 13.07 -14.67 5.30
CA MET A 174 13.40 -15.85 4.50
C MET A 174 13.54 -15.73 2.97
N ILE A 175 14.80 -15.94 2.57
CA ILE A 175 15.32 -16.20 1.22
C ILE A 175 15.00 -17.66 0.83
N PHE A 176 14.70 -17.85 -0.46
CA PHE A 176 14.55 -19.13 -1.18
C PHE A 176 15.37 -20.30 -0.60
N LYS A 177 14.68 -21.32 -0.09
CA LYS A 177 15.20 -22.69 0.00
C LYS A 177 14.33 -23.60 -0.84
N ARG A 178 14.92 -24.14 -1.92
CA ARG A 178 14.40 -25.29 -2.68
C ARG A 178 14.04 -26.41 -1.70
N ARG A 179 12.79 -26.90 -1.74
CA ARG A 179 12.32 -27.99 -0.88
C ARG A 179 12.19 -29.27 -1.71
N ASN A 180 13.04 -30.26 -1.42
CA ASN A 180 12.83 -31.66 -1.79
C ASN A 180 11.85 -32.27 -0.78
N ASN A 181 10.86 -33.00 -1.30
CA ASN A 181 9.83 -33.73 -0.55
C ASN A 181 10.41 -34.88 0.29
N LYS A 182 9.84 -35.11 1.48
CA LYS A 182 9.51 -36.44 2.03
C LYS A 182 8.59 -36.33 3.26
N ASN A 183 7.68 -37.30 3.34
CA ASN A 183 6.47 -37.42 4.17
C ASN A 183 6.70 -37.56 5.69
N LYS A 184 5.66 -37.23 6.49
CA LYS A 184 5.01 -38.05 7.56
C LYS A 184 4.04 -37.17 8.36
N GLU A 185 2.74 -37.46 8.37
CA GLU A 185 1.97 -38.40 9.24
C GLU A 185 1.42 -37.77 10.55
N GLN A 186 0.09 -37.67 10.53
CA GLN A 186 -0.97 -37.65 11.57
C GLN A 186 -0.65 -37.53 13.07
N GLY A 187 -1.49 -36.73 13.74
CA GLY A 187 -1.79 -36.81 15.18
C GLY A 187 -3.07 -36.04 15.52
N THR A 188 -4.04 -36.74 16.09
CA THR A 188 -5.41 -36.34 16.49
C THR A 188 -5.46 -35.67 17.88
N GLY A 189 -6.44 -34.78 18.13
CA GLY A 189 -6.75 -34.25 19.47
C GLY A 189 -7.99 -33.36 19.49
N GLU A 190 -8.82 -33.52 20.53
CA GLU A 190 -10.24 -33.13 20.62
C GLU A 190 -10.52 -31.67 21.03
N SER A 191 -11.76 -31.27 20.77
CA SER A 191 -12.37 -29.95 21.00
C SER A 191 -13.10 -29.85 22.34
N SER A 192 -13.02 -28.68 22.98
CA SER A 192 -14.01 -28.19 23.95
C SER A 192 -14.37 -26.73 23.64
N ASN A 193 -15.67 -26.45 23.69
CA ASN A 193 -16.31 -25.16 23.44
C ASN A 193 -15.90 -24.09 24.46
N ASP A 194 -15.95 -22.82 24.04
CA ASP A 194 -16.78 -21.79 24.68
C ASP A 194 -16.80 -20.53 23.80
N ASP A 195 -18.03 -20.07 23.52
CA ASP A 195 -18.37 -18.91 22.70
C ASP A 195 -18.16 -17.61 23.49
N GLU A 196 -17.23 -16.75 23.05
CA GLU A 196 -17.24 -15.33 23.38
C GLU A 196 -16.93 -14.51 22.11
N ASP A 197 -17.90 -13.68 21.73
CA ASP A 197 -17.86 -12.74 20.61
C ASP A 197 -16.87 -11.60 20.89
N ASP A 198 -15.71 -11.60 20.22
CA ASP A 198 -14.85 -10.43 20.10
C ASP A 198 -14.32 -10.27 18.66
N ASP A 199 -14.56 -9.08 18.12
CA ASP A 199 -14.52 -8.71 16.70
C ASP A 199 -13.10 -8.23 16.29
N ASP A 200 -12.08 -9.06 16.54
CA ASP A 200 -10.69 -8.78 16.14
C ASP A 200 -10.16 -9.85 15.16
N ASP A 201 -9.84 -9.42 13.93
CA ASP A 201 -8.91 -10.18 13.06
C ASP A 201 -7.55 -10.22 13.79
N PRO A 202 -6.80 -11.34 13.78
CA PRO A 202 -5.64 -11.49 14.63
C PRO A 202 -4.58 -10.43 14.29
N GLU A 203 -4.31 -9.57 15.27
CA GLU A 203 -3.07 -8.82 15.36
C GLU A 203 -1.89 -9.81 15.37
N PHE A 204 -0.74 -9.40 14.83
CA PHE A 204 0.49 -10.17 14.89
C PHE A 204 0.94 -10.35 16.36
N VAL A 205 0.42 -11.38 17.02
CA VAL A 205 0.86 -11.82 18.34
C VAL A 205 2.01 -12.81 18.15
N ASN A 206 3.23 -12.37 18.45
CA ASN A 206 4.38 -13.26 18.58
C ASN A 206 4.30 -13.99 19.92
N HIS A 207 3.67 -15.16 19.95
CA HIS A 207 3.92 -16.15 20.99
C HIS A 207 4.74 -17.31 20.42
N SER A 208 5.96 -17.43 20.94
CA SER A 208 6.92 -18.45 20.60
C SER A 208 6.57 -19.77 21.30
N SER A 209 5.87 -20.66 20.59
CA SER A 209 5.92 -22.11 20.77
C SER A 209 4.93 -22.78 19.81
N GLY A 210 5.42 -23.59 18.87
CA GLY A 210 4.57 -24.35 17.95
C GLY A 210 4.81 -23.98 16.49
N SER A 211 4.95 -24.99 15.65
CA SER A 211 5.34 -24.91 14.24
C SER A 211 4.25 -24.34 13.33
N ASP A 212 4.06 -23.02 13.27
CA ASP A 212 3.25 -22.38 12.22
C ASP A 212 4.14 -21.69 11.19
N GLN A 213 4.18 -22.26 9.98
CA GLN A 213 4.79 -21.63 8.82
C GLN A 213 3.93 -20.43 8.41
N THR A 214 4.34 -19.22 8.76
CA THR A 214 3.80 -18.02 8.09
C THR A 214 4.03 -18.18 6.59
N LEU A 215 2.95 -18.38 5.83
CA LEU A 215 3.02 -18.51 4.38
C LEU A 215 3.60 -17.22 3.79
N SER A 216 4.80 -17.33 3.20
CA SER A 216 5.40 -16.23 2.43
C SER A 216 4.44 -15.76 1.34
N PHE A 217 4.49 -14.48 0.97
CA PHE A 217 3.66 -13.90 -0.09
C PHE A 217 3.72 -14.73 -1.38
N LEU A 218 4.92 -15.21 -1.74
CA LEU A 218 5.10 -16.06 -2.91
C LEU A 218 4.30 -17.36 -2.79
N SER A 219 4.30 -17.98 -1.60
CA SER A 219 3.49 -19.17 -1.33
C SER A 219 1.99 -18.89 -1.41
N GLN A 220 1.55 -17.71 -0.96
CA GLN A 220 0.16 -17.28 -1.10
C GLN A 220 -0.21 -17.09 -2.58
N MET A 221 0.69 -16.49 -3.38
CA MET A 221 0.49 -16.29 -4.81
C MET A 221 0.45 -17.62 -5.55
N ASP A 222 1.37 -18.55 -5.26
CA ASP A 222 1.36 -19.89 -5.84
C ASP A 222 0.02 -20.60 -5.57
N ARG A 223 -0.51 -20.47 -4.35
CA ARG A 223 -1.80 -21.04 -3.99
C ARG A 223 -2.93 -20.42 -4.82
N ILE A 224 -2.99 -19.09 -4.91
CA ILE A 224 -4.01 -18.39 -5.70
C ILE A 224 -3.90 -18.77 -7.19
N LEU A 225 -2.69 -18.75 -7.75
CA LEU A 225 -2.45 -19.06 -9.16
C LEU A 225 -2.73 -20.54 -9.51
N SER A 226 -2.60 -21.44 -8.53
CA SER A 226 -3.00 -22.86 -8.70
C SER A 226 -4.51 -23.07 -8.72
N SER A 227 -5.29 -22.12 -8.18
CA SER A 227 -6.75 -22.19 -8.10
C SER A 227 -7.46 -21.45 -9.23
N ILE A 228 -6.73 -20.76 -10.11
CA ILE A 228 -7.30 -20.07 -11.29
C ILE A 228 -6.99 -20.83 -12.59
N PRO A 229 -7.79 -20.64 -13.65
CA PRO A 229 -7.51 -21.20 -14.96
C PRO A 229 -6.15 -20.78 -15.51
N SER A 230 -5.47 -21.71 -16.18
CA SER A 230 -4.27 -21.37 -16.93
C SER A 230 -4.56 -20.36 -18.04
N THR A 231 -5.78 -20.26 -18.58
CA THR A 231 -6.13 -19.26 -19.60
C THR A 231 -6.31 -17.83 -19.05
N ALA A 232 -6.31 -17.63 -17.72
CA ALA A 232 -6.53 -16.33 -17.12
C ALA A 232 -5.37 -15.35 -17.39
N VAL A 233 -5.70 -14.16 -17.88
CA VAL A 233 -4.77 -13.05 -18.11
C VAL A 233 -4.27 -12.53 -16.77
N ARG A 234 -2.97 -12.26 -16.67
CA ARG A 234 -2.34 -11.78 -15.43
C ARG A 234 -1.73 -10.41 -15.66
N ALA A 235 -2.03 -9.49 -14.77
CA ALA A 235 -1.51 -8.13 -14.82
C ALA A 235 -0.88 -7.75 -13.49
N LEU A 236 0.32 -7.18 -13.54
CA LEU A 236 1.04 -6.67 -12.39
C LEU A 236 1.21 -5.16 -12.56
N PHE A 237 0.72 -4.39 -11.59
CA PHE A 237 0.89 -2.94 -11.57
C PHE A 237 1.75 -2.52 -10.37
N SER A 238 2.69 -1.62 -10.61
CA SER A 238 3.56 -1.11 -9.55
C SER A 238 3.93 0.36 -9.77
N ALA A 239 4.28 1.05 -8.69
CA ALA A 239 4.87 2.38 -8.77
C ALA A 239 6.29 2.35 -9.33
N THR A 240 7.04 1.27 -9.09
CA THR A 240 8.46 1.16 -9.41
C THR A 240 8.81 -0.24 -9.94
N VAL A 241 9.78 -0.34 -10.86
CA VAL A 241 10.31 -1.64 -11.29
C VAL A 241 11.57 -1.95 -10.50
N THR A 242 11.40 -2.43 -9.27
CA THR A 242 12.52 -2.95 -8.49
C THR A 242 12.93 -4.34 -9.01
N PRO A 243 14.16 -4.81 -8.72
CA PRO A 243 14.56 -6.18 -9.05
C PRO A 243 13.63 -7.24 -8.45
N THR A 244 13.05 -6.97 -7.27
CA THR A 244 12.09 -7.87 -6.60
C THR A 244 10.76 -7.93 -7.35
N VAL A 245 10.24 -6.78 -7.80
CA VAL A 245 9.03 -6.73 -8.66
C VAL A 245 9.28 -7.43 -10.00
N LYS A 246 10.46 -7.25 -10.60
CA LYS A 246 10.82 -7.93 -11.84
C LYS A 246 10.85 -9.45 -11.66
N SER A 247 11.49 -9.94 -10.60
CA SER A 247 11.50 -11.37 -10.29
C SER A 247 10.11 -11.92 -9.99
N LEU A 248 9.25 -11.16 -9.30
CA LEU A 248 7.85 -11.53 -9.10
C LEU A 248 7.11 -11.65 -10.43
N ALA A 249 7.29 -10.68 -11.33
CA ALA A 249 6.67 -10.69 -12.65
C ALA A 249 7.14 -11.88 -13.50
N GLU A 250 8.43 -12.22 -13.46
CA GLU A 250 8.99 -13.39 -14.15
C GLU A 250 8.42 -14.73 -13.63
N ASN A 251 8.04 -14.79 -12.34
CA ASN A 251 7.45 -15.99 -11.75
C ASN A 251 5.94 -16.11 -11.99
N ILE A 252 5.22 -14.97 -12.06
CA ILE A 252 3.75 -14.96 -12.12
C ILE A 252 3.22 -14.78 -13.55
N LEU A 253 3.88 -13.99 -14.39
CA LEU A 253 3.39 -13.61 -15.71
C LEU A 253 3.97 -14.49 -16.82
N ARG A 254 3.27 -14.55 -17.95
CA ARG A 254 3.65 -15.36 -19.13
C ARG A 254 3.85 -14.48 -20.35
N ASN A 255 5.10 -14.35 -20.79
CA ASN A 255 5.50 -13.47 -21.89
C ASN A 255 4.81 -12.08 -21.83
N PRO A 256 4.95 -11.37 -20.68
CA PRO A 256 4.20 -10.15 -20.46
C PRO A 256 4.67 -9.02 -21.37
N VAL A 257 3.74 -8.16 -21.74
CA VAL A 257 4.09 -6.84 -22.29
C VAL A 257 4.65 -5.99 -21.15
N ASP A 258 5.81 -5.37 -21.36
CA ASP A 258 6.48 -4.52 -20.37
C ASP A 258 6.18 -3.05 -20.66
N LEU A 259 5.17 -2.50 -19.96
CA LEU A 259 4.78 -1.11 -20.07
C LEU A 259 5.41 -0.28 -18.95
N LYS A 260 6.31 0.61 -19.34
CA LYS A 260 6.97 1.54 -18.41
C LYS A 260 6.64 2.97 -18.79
N ILE A 261 5.90 3.65 -17.92
CA ILE A 261 5.61 5.07 -18.04
C ILE A 261 6.48 5.82 -17.04
N ALA A 262 7.44 6.58 -17.55
CA ALA A 262 8.22 7.52 -16.74
C ALA A 262 7.33 8.72 -16.36
N SER A 263 7.52 9.27 -15.16
CA SER A 263 7.21 10.70 -14.96
C SER A 263 8.24 11.48 -15.77
N ALA A 264 7.87 12.59 -16.38
CA ALA A 264 8.73 13.39 -17.26
C ALA A 264 10.17 13.47 -16.72
N GLY A 265 11.10 12.67 -17.28
CA GLY A 265 12.52 12.70 -16.96
C GLY A 265 13.11 11.56 -16.11
N SER A 266 12.36 10.59 -15.56
CA SER A 266 13.03 9.46 -14.89
C SER A 266 12.26 8.13 -14.78
N PHE A 267 12.98 7.02 -15.05
CA PHE A 267 12.56 5.66 -14.75
C PHE A 267 12.89 5.34 -13.28
N GLY A 268 11.88 5.08 -12.46
CA GLY A 268 12.06 4.64 -11.06
C GLY A 268 12.39 5.76 -10.06
N GLY A 269 12.56 7.00 -10.52
CA GLY A 269 12.68 8.20 -9.69
C GLY A 269 11.34 8.66 -9.12
N ALA A 270 11.42 9.43 -8.03
CA ALA A 270 10.29 10.20 -7.53
C ALA A 270 9.84 11.24 -8.58
N ASN A 271 8.63 11.80 -8.41
CA ASN A 271 8.12 12.80 -9.35
C ASN A 271 9.09 14.01 -9.41
N THR A 272 9.47 14.43 -10.62
CA THR A 272 10.34 15.60 -10.85
C THR A 272 9.72 16.91 -10.38
N ASP A 273 8.39 16.94 -10.19
CA ASP A 273 7.68 18.08 -9.60
C ASP A 273 7.91 18.22 -8.08
N ILE A 274 8.67 17.31 -7.46
CA ILE A 274 8.98 17.33 -6.03
C ILE A 274 10.41 17.81 -5.83
N GLU A 275 10.57 19.00 -5.27
CA GLU A 275 11.85 19.49 -4.75
C GLU A 275 12.23 18.63 -3.53
N GLN A 276 13.37 17.95 -3.59
CA GLN A 276 13.82 17.02 -2.56
C GLN A 276 15.07 17.56 -1.87
N GLU A 277 15.10 17.54 -0.54
CA GLU A 277 16.18 18.07 0.28
C GLU A 277 16.57 17.06 1.38
N LEU A 278 17.87 16.81 1.53
CA LEU A 278 18.43 16.05 2.66
C LEU A 278 19.01 17.01 3.68
N MET A 279 18.55 16.92 4.92
CA MET A 279 18.99 17.79 6.01
C MET A 279 19.68 16.97 7.10
N PHE A 280 20.98 17.17 7.27
CA PHE A 280 21.72 16.56 8.36
C PHE A 280 21.42 17.30 9.66
N VAL A 281 21.00 16.56 10.68
CA VAL A 281 20.61 17.13 11.99
C VAL A 281 21.53 16.66 13.13
N GLY A 282 22.67 16.05 12.81
CA GLY A 282 23.59 15.48 13.80
C GLY A 282 22.98 14.27 14.48
N ARG A 283 22.33 14.51 15.63
CA ARG A 283 21.73 13.47 16.50
C ARG A 283 20.21 13.60 16.57
N GLU A 284 19.56 12.67 17.25
CA GLU A 284 18.09 12.61 17.31
C GLU A 284 17.46 13.89 17.91
N GLU A 285 18.15 14.55 18.84
CA GLU A 285 17.71 15.81 19.45
C GLU A 285 17.62 16.96 18.43
N GLY A 286 18.48 16.92 17.40
CA GLY A 286 18.52 17.93 16.34
C GLY A 286 17.29 17.89 15.43
N LYS A 287 16.55 16.77 15.36
CA LYS A 287 15.36 16.65 14.51
C LYS A 287 14.23 17.58 14.92
N LEU A 288 13.94 17.66 16.22
CA LEU A 288 12.88 18.55 16.73
C LEU A 288 13.30 20.01 16.55
N LEU A 289 14.58 20.33 16.79
CA LEU A 289 15.12 21.66 16.56
C LEU A 289 15.03 22.07 15.08
N ALA A 290 15.35 21.17 14.15
CA ALA A 290 15.21 21.42 12.72
C ALA A 290 13.75 21.74 12.36
N LEU A 291 12.78 20.99 12.88
CA LEU A 291 11.36 21.26 12.65
C LEU A 291 10.92 22.64 13.19
N ARG A 292 11.41 23.03 14.37
CA ARG A 292 11.20 24.37 14.94
C ARG A 292 11.79 25.46 14.05
N GLN A 293 13.01 25.25 13.54
CA GLN A 293 13.67 26.20 12.64
C GLN A 293 12.91 26.34 11.32
N LEU A 294 12.41 25.24 10.76
CA LEU A 294 11.58 25.27 9.55
C LEU A 294 10.31 26.10 9.75
N LYS A 295 9.65 25.96 10.91
CA LYS A 295 8.49 26.77 11.30
C LYS A 295 8.86 28.25 11.46
N GLN A 296 9.88 28.55 12.26
CA GLN A 296 10.29 29.91 12.60
C GLN A 296 10.74 30.70 11.36
N ARG A 297 11.41 30.05 10.41
CA ARG A 297 11.89 30.67 9.15
C ARG A 297 10.80 30.76 8.07
N GLY A 298 9.60 30.24 8.31
CA GLY A 298 8.52 30.19 7.30
C GLY A 298 8.79 29.22 6.14
N THR A 299 9.77 28.32 6.30
CA THR A 299 10.11 27.28 5.32
C THR A 299 9.10 26.14 5.36
N LEU A 300 8.50 25.85 6.53
CA LEU A 300 7.45 24.85 6.68
C LEU A 300 6.19 25.28 5.90
N LYS A 301 5.95 24.64 4.75
CA LYS A 301 4.78 24.93 3.89
C LYS A 301 3.60 24.01 4.28
N LEU A 302 2.55 24.62 4.84
CA LEU A 302 1.32 23.92 5.23
C LEU A 302 0.33 23.85 4.05
N PRO A 303 -0.53 22.82 3.94
CA PRO A 303 -0.62 21.64 4.81
C PRO A 303 0.59 20.71 4.62
N ALA A 304 1.08 20.16 5.73
CA ALA A 304 2.28 19.30 5.75
C ALA A 304 2.00 17.91 6.33
N ILE A 305 2.68 16.90 5.80
CA ILE A 305 2.68 15.54 6.36
C ILE A 305 4.06 15.21 6.91
N ILE A 306 4.11 14.70 8.15
CA ILE A 306 5.35 14.30 8.80
C ILE A 306 5.36 12.78 8.99
N PHE A 307 6.37 12.12 8.44
CA PHE A 307 6.57 10.68 8.58
C PHE A 307 7.55 10.35 9.70
N VAL A 308 7.13 9.47 10.59
CA VAL A 308 7.93 8.92 11.70
C VAL A 308 8.00 7.40 11.63
N GLN A 309 9.01 6.83 12.29
CA GLN A 309 9.29 5.39 12.25
C GLN A 309 8.31 4.54 13.07
N SER A 310 7.77 5.06 14.18
CA SER A 310 6.90 4.28 15.09
C SER A 310 5.74 5.09 15.66
N GLN A 311 4.74 4.39 16.18
CA GLN A 311 3.56 5.00 16.81
C GLN A 311 3.92 5.77 18.10
N GLU A 312 4.91 5.28 18.87
CA GLU A 312 5.37 5.94 20.09
C GLU A 312 5.99 7.30 19.74
N ARG A 313 6.80 7.34 18.68
CA ARG A 313 7.37 8.59 18.15
C ARG A 313 6.31 9.51 17.59
N ALA A 314 5.29 8.96 16.94
CA ALA A 314 4.18 9.75 16.41
C ALA A 314 3.45 10.50 17.53
N ASN A 315 3.15 9.81 18.63
CA ASN A 315 2.52 10.43 19.80
C ASN A 315 3.46 11.41 20.53
N ALA A 316 4.74 11.06 20.67
CA ALA A 316 5.72 11.96 21.28
C ALA A 316 5.88 13.28 20.49
N LEU A 317 6.00 13.19 19.16
CA LEU A 317 6.07 14.37 18.31
C LEU A 317 4.75 15.16 18.32
N PHE A 318 3.60 14.49 18.35
CA PHE A 318 2.30 15.13 18.48
C PHE A 318 2.23 16.01 19.74
N SER A 319 2.67 15.50 20.90
CA SER A 319 2.69 16.26 22.15
C SER A 319 3.58 17.51 22.08
N GLU A 320 4.78 17.39 21.50
CA GLU A 320 5.70 18.53 21.33
C GLU A 320 5.13 19.60 20.38
N LEU A 321 4.52 19.20 19.25
CA LEU A 321 3.94 20.14 18.31
C LEU A 321 2.66 20.80 18.82
N LEU A 322 1.89 20.09 19.65
CA LEU A 322 0.72 20.64 20.33
C LEU A 322 1.14 21.72 21.35
N TYR A 323 2.22 21.49 22.10
CA TYR A 323 2.79 22.49 23.02
C TYR A 323 3.22 23.77 22.28
N GLU A 324 3.71 23.63 21.05
CA GLU A 324 4.04 24.75 20.17
C GLU A 324 2.84 25.43 19.49
N LYS A 325 1.61 25.11 19.92
CA LYS A 325 0.35 25.65 19.39
C LYS A 325 0.18 25.41 17.88
N MET A 326 0.67 24.27 17.37
CA MET A 326 0.36 23.85 16.00
C MET A 326 -0.93 23.05 15.95
N HIS A 327 -1.75 23.30 14.93
CA HIS A 327 -2.89 22.45 14.61
C HIS A 327 -2.38 21.13 14.02
N VAL A 328 -2.20 20.15 14.88
CA VAL A 328 -1.62 18.84 14.56
C VAL A 328 -2.60 17.71 14.85
N ASP A 329 -2.55 16.64 14.06
CA ASP A 329 -3.26 15.38 14.31
C ASP A 329 -2.34 14.21 13.94
N VAL A 330 -2.70 12.99 14.35
CA VAL A 330 -1.83 11.81 14.21
C VAL A 330 -2.58 10.57 13.74
N ILE A 331 -1.94 9.83 12.84
CA ILE A 331 -2.46 8.58 12.26
C ILE A 331 -1.39 7.48 12.35
N HIS A 332 -1.67 6.45 13.15
CA HIS A 332 -0.85 5.25 13.27
C HIS A 332 -1.72 4.03 13.59
N SER A 333 -1.13 2.83 13.69
CA SER A 333 -1.86 1.56 13.87
C SER A 333 -2.64 1.52 15.18
N GLY A 334 -2.06 1.98 16.29
CA GLY A 334 -2.77 2.09 17.58
C GLY A 334 -3.90 3.14 17.65
N ARG A 335 -4.35 3.74 16.55
CA ARG A 335 -5.55 4.61 16.52
C ARG A 335 -6.74 3.83 15.97
N SER A 336 -7.88 3.96 16.63
CA SER A 336 -9.15 3.39 16.14
C SER A 336 -9.46 3.89 14.72
N ARG A 337 -10.18 3.08 13.94
CA ARG A 337 -10.55 3.44 12.57
C ARG A 337 -11.31 4.77 12.51
N THR A 338 -12.25 4.98 13.44
CA THR A 338 -13.02 6.23 13.55
C THR A 338 -12.13 7.43 13.83
N ALA A 339 -11.13 7.28 14.71
CA ALA A 339 -10.16 8.34 14.98
C ALA A 339 -9.30 8.65 13.74
N ARG A 340 -8.85 7.62 13.01
CA ARG A 340 -8.10 7.79 11.75
C ARG A 340 -8.92 8.53 10.69
N ASP A 341 -10.15 8.11 10.47
CA ASP A 341 -11.05 8.73 9.49
C ASP A 341 -11.37 10.19 9.86
N SER A 342 -11.58 10.46 11.16
CA SER A 342 -11.75 11.81 11.69
C SER A 342 -10.53 12.69 11.46
N ALA A 343 -9.33 12.20 11.76
CA ALA A 343 -8.08 12.94 11.54
C ALA A 343 -7.86 13.29 10.05
N VAL A 344 -8.12 12.35 9.15
CA VAL A 344 -8.06 12.60 7.70
C VAL A 344 -9.09 13.65 7.28
N ALA A 345 -10.31 13.60 7.82
CA ALA A 345 -11.36 14.56 7.51
C ALA A 345 -10.99 15.98 7.98
N LYS A 346 -10.49 16.13 9.22
CA LYS A 346 -10.02 17.42 9.76
C LYS A 346 -8.90 18.02 8.93
N PHE A 347 -7.92 17.19 8.55
CA PHE A 347 -6.82 17.60 7.68
C PHE A 347 -7.31 18.07 6.31
N ARG A 348 -8.27 17.36 5.70
CA ARG A 348 -8.88 17.76 4.41
C ARG A 348 -9.68 19.05 4.50
N ARG A 349 -10.30 19.34 5.64
CA ARG A 349 -11.07 20.58 5.88
C ARG A 349 -10.17 21.76 6.29
N GLY A 350 -8.87 21.52 6.54
CA GLY A 350 -7.93 22.56 6.97
C GLY A 350 -8.00 22.90 8.47
N GLU A 351 -8.74 22.12 9.26
CA GLU A 351 -8.77 22.25 10.73
C GLU A 351 -7.45 21.82 11.36
N THR A 352 -6.77 20.87 10.71
CA THR A 352 -5.43 20.41 11.05
C THR A 352 -4.47 20.83 9.94
N TRP A 353 -3.34 21.43 10.30
CA TRP A 353 -2.33 21.90 9.35
C TRP A 353 -1.18 20.90 9.15
N VAL A 354 -0.88 20.12 10.20
CA VAL A 354 0.19 19.12 10.20
C VAL A 354 -0.38 17.75 10.55
N LEU A 355 -0.12 16.76 9.71
CA LEU A 355 -0.52 15.38 9.97
C LEU A 355 0.71 14.50 10.19
N ILE A 356 0.83 13.91 11.38
CA ILE A 356 1.90 12.98 11.69
C ILE A 356 1.43 11.55 11.37
N CYS A 357 2.24 10.77 10.67
CA CYS A 357 1.88 9.40 10.33
C CYS A 357 3.05 8.43 10.26
N THR A 358 2.74 7.13 10.43
CA THR A 358 3.65 6.02 10.12
C THR A 358 3.38 5.48 8.70
N ASP A 359 4.38 4.82 8.13
CA ASP A 359 4.33 4.28 6.76
C ASP A 359 3.13 3.38 6.47
N LEU A 360 2.79 2.52 7.43
CA LEU A 360 1.75 1.51 7.24
C LEU A 360 0.38 2.15 7.01
N VAL A 361 0.10 3.26 7.70
CA VAL A 361 -1.26 3.82 7.78
C VAL A 361 -1.49 4.98 6.81
N ALA A 362 -0.42 5.66 6.36
CA ALA A 362 -0.53 6.66 5.30
C ALA A 362 -0.76 6.05 3.90
N ARG A 363 -0.54 4.74 3.75
CA ARG A 363 -0.75 4.00 2.49
C ARG A 363 -2.23 3.86 2.21
N GLY A 364 -2.62 4.07 0.96
CA GLY A 364 -4.03 4.07 0.58
C GLY A 364 -4.85 5.25 1.13
N VAL A 365 -4.24 6.29 1.72
CA VAL A 365 -4.98 7.53 2.06
C VAL A 365 -4.71 8.59 0.99
N ASP A 366 -5.79 9.09 0.36
CA ASP A 366 -5.70 10.17 -0.63
C ASP A 366 -5.60 11.52 0.09
N PHE A 367 -4.38 11.97 0.31
CA PHE A 367 -4.10 13.33 0.78
C PHE A 367 -4.02 14.25 -0.45
N ARG A 368 -5.10 14.99 -0.72
CA ARG A 368 -5.09 16.02 -1.77
C ARG A 368 -4.45 17.28 -1.19
N ALA A 369 -3.65 17.98 -2.01
CA ALA A 369 -3.13 19.32 -1.69
C ALA A 369 -2.15 19.42 -0.52
N VAL A 370 -1.27 18.44 -0.36
CA VAL A 370 -0.14 18.54 0.56
C VAL A 370 0.96 19.36 -0.09
N ASN A 371 1.38 20.45 0.57
CA ASN A 371 2.44 21.33 0.07
C ASN A 371 3.83 20.83 0.45
N MET A 372 3.95 20.16 1.60
CA MET A 372 5.22 19.66 2.10
C MET A 372 5.13 18.27 2.72
N VAL A 373 6.12 17.45 2.43
CA VAL A 373 6.38 16.19 3.14
C VAL A 373 7.66 16.33 3.95
N ILE A 374 7.63 15.93 5.22
CA ILE A 374 8.81 15.87 6.07
C ILE A 374 9.02 14.42 6.49
N ASN A 375 10.11 13.82 6.05
CA ASN A 375 10.58 12.56 6.61
C ASN A 375 11.36 12.89 7.87
N TYR A 376 10.68 12.90 9.02
CA TYR A 376 11.31 13.14 10.32
C TYR A 376 12.28 12.00 10.68
N ASP A 377 11.92 10.78 10.31
CA ASP A 377 12.81 9.62 10.33
C ASP A 377 13.10 9.12 8.92
N LEU A 378 14.38 8.81 8.65
CA LEU A 378 14.82 8.28 7.37
C LEU A 378 14.02 6.99 7.01
N PRO A 379 13.46 6.88 5.80
CA PRO A 379 12.79 5.66 5.36
C PRO A 379 13.74 4.46 5.28
N THR A 380 13.20 3.25 5.48
CA THR A 380 13.96 2.00 5.44
C THR A 380 14.14 1.41 4.04
N SER A 381 13.32 1.84 3.07
CA SER A 381 13.42 1.43 1.66
C SER A 381 13.26 2.63 0.72
N GLY A 382 13.87 2.55 -0.48
CA GLY A 382 13.74 3.60 -1.50
C GLY A 382 12.29 3.69 -2.00
N VAL A 383 11.61 2.54 -2.05
CA VAL A 383 10.18 2.43 -2.32
C VAL A 383 9.36 3.19 -1.28
N SER A 384 9.66 3.02 0.02
CA SER A 384 8.97 3.77 1.07
C SER A 384 9.22 5.28 0.91
N TYR A 385 10.46 5.69 0.64
CA TYR A 385 10.78 7.10 0.37
C TYR A 385 9.95 7.69 -0.77
N VAL A 386 9.92 7.05 -1.94
CA VAL A 386 9.11 7.49 -3.10
C VAL A 386 7.63 7.59 -2.72
N HIS A 387 7.10 6.62 -1.96
CA HIS A 387 5.71 6.63 -1.51
C HIS A 387 5.37 7.76 -0.53
N ARG A 388 6.31 8.11 0.35
CA ARG A 388 6.17 9.21 1.30
C ARG A 388 6.17 10.56 0.58
N ILE A 389 7.18 10.80 -0.26
CA ILE A 389 7.31 12.11 -0.94
C ILE A 389 6.24 12.27 -2.03
N GLY A 390 5.79 11.18 -2.64
CA GLY A 390 4.64 11.16 -3.56
C GLY A 390 3.29 11.50 -2.92
N ARG A 391 3.24 11.92 -1.64
CA ARG A 391 2.07 12.56 -1.03
C ARG A 391 1.95 14.05 -1.41
N THR A 392 3.05 14.69 -1.80
CA THR A 392 3.07 16.03 -2.41
C THR A 392 3.35 15.92 -3.92
N GLY A 393 3.37 17.06 -4.63
CA GLY A 393 3.72 17.08 -6.05
C GLY A 393 2.71 16.39 -6.97
N ARG A 394 1.40 16.47 -6.68
CA ARG A 394 0.33 15.81 -7.44
C ARG A 394 -0.46 16.79 -8.30
N ALA A 395 -0.94 16.30 -9.45
CA ALA A 395 -1.81 17.02 -10.40
C ALA A 395 -1.22 18.34 -10.91
N GLY A 396 0.05 18.31 -11.36
CA GLY A 396 0.74 19.47 -11.95
C GLY A 396 1.20 20.54 -10.95
N ARG A 397 1.00 20.32 -9.64
CA ARG A 397 1.53 21.22 -8.61
C ARG A 397 2.92 20.79 -8.19
N LYS A 398 3.80 21.76 -7.97
CA LYS A 398 5.10 21.54 -7.31
C LYS A 398 4.89 21.16 -5.85
N GLY A 399 5.74 20.28 -5.35
CA GLY A 399 5.79 19.88 -3.95
C GLY A 399 7.20 20.00 -3.39
N LYS A 400 7.34 20.06 -2.06
CA LYS A 400 8.65 20.00 -1.40
C LYS A 400 8.72 18.85 -0.40
N ALA A 401 9.82 18.11 -0.40
CA ALA A 401 10.08 17.01 0.51
C ALA A 401 11.42 17.20 1.23
N ILE A 402 11.38 17.39 2.54
CA ILE A 402 12.59 17.49 3.38
C ILE A 402 12.77 16.19 4.14
N THR A 403 13.97 15.63 4.10
CA THR A 403 14.31 14.37 4.78
C THR A 403 15.42 14.61 5.79
N LEU A 404 15.06 14.46 7.07
CA LEU A 404 15.99 14.59 8.17
C LEU A 404 16.77 13.28 8.31
N PHE A 405 18.08 13.38 8.49
CA PHE A 405 18.94 12.22 8.76
C PHE A 405 19.99 12.54 9.82
N THR A 406 20.32 11.53 10.62
CA THR A 406 21.31 11.62 11.71
C THR A 406 22.54 10.77 11.40
N GLU A 407 23.53 10.80 12.30
CA GLU A 407 24.69 9.90 12.25
C GLU A 407 24.28 8.42 12.19
N ALA A 408 23.16 8.04 12.83
CA ALA A 408 22.67 6.66 12.82
C ALA A 408 22.07 6.22 11.46
N ASP A 409 21.87 7.16 10.54
CA ASP A 409 21.19 6.94 9.26
C ASP A 409 22.15 6.72 8.08
N PHE A 410 23.46 6.90 8.26
CA PHE A 410 24.45 6.82 7.17
C PHE A 410 24.37 5.51 6.39
N ASP A 411 24.18 4.37 7.06
CA ASP A 411 24.08 3.05 6.42
C ASP A 411 22.90 2.95 5.43
N ASN A 412 21.84 3.71 5.65
CA ASN A 412 20.64 3.76 4.82
C ASN A 412 20.59 5.00 3.92
N LEU A 413 21.56 5.91 4.00
CA LEU A 413 21.48 7.17 3.27
C LEU A 413 21.68 6.95 1.76
N ARG A 414 22.58 6.04 1.38
CA ARG A 414 22.93 5.79 -0.03
C ARG A 414 21.73 5.44 -0.90
N MET A 415 20.82 4.62 -0.38
CA MET A 415 19.63 4.20 -1.12
C MET A 415 18.69 5.38 -1.41
N ILE A 416 18.57 6.34 -0.49
CA ILE A 416 17.78 7.55 -0.69
C ILE A 416 18.49 8.50 -1.65
N ALA A 417 19.80 8.70 -1.48
CA ALA A 417 20.62 9.51 -2.38
C ALA A 417 20.56 9.01 -3.83
N ASN A 418 20.59 7.69 -4.05
CA ASN A 418 20.42 7.12 -5.39
C ASN A 418 19.04 7.46 -6.01
N VAL A 419 17.96 7.39 -5.23
CA VAL A 419 16.62 7.74 -5.72
C VAL A 419 16.52 9.22 -6.04
N MET A 420 17.09 10.09 -5.21
CA MET A 420 17.15 11.53 -5.45
C MET A 420 17.93 11.87 -6.71
N LYS A 421 19.11 11.25 -6.91
CA LYS A 421 19.92 11.41 -8.13
C LYS A 421 19.15 10.96 -9.38
N GLN A 422 18.46 9.83 -9.30
CA GLN A 422 17.61 9.35 -10.39
C GLN A 422 16.49 10.33 -10.69
N SER A 423 15.96 11.03 -9.69
CA SER A 423 14.90 12.03 -9.86
C SER A 423 15.40 13.38 -10.38
N GLY A 424 16.69 13.51 -10.69
CA GLY A 424 17.32 14.74 -11.16
C GLY A 424 17.68 15.73 -10.05
N CYS A 425 17.63 15.32 -8.78
CA CYS A 425 18.04 16.17 -7.66
C CYS A 425 19.55 16.09 -7.43
N GLU A 426 20.15 17.21 -7.05
CA GLU A 426 21.54 17.25 -6.63
C GLU A 426 21.71 16.55 -5.28
N VAL A 427 22.73 15.69 -5.19
CA VAL A 427 23.13 14.99 -3.97
C VAL A 427 24.64 14.98 -3.89
N GLU A 428 25.16 15.10 -2.67
CA GLU A 428 26.59 15.09 -2.41
C GLU A 428 27.22 13.75 -2.82
N ASP A 429 28.38 13.81 -3.50
CA ASP A 429 29.04 12.62 -4.06
C ASP A 429 29.42 11.58 -3.00
N TRP A 430 29.80 12.03 -1.80
CA TRP A 430 30.16 11.13 -0.70
C TRP A 430 28.98 10.22 -0.31
N MET A 431 27.72 10.69 -0.44
CA MET A 431 26.52 9.89 -0.13
C MET A 431 26.37 8.71 -1.10
N LEU A 432 26.80 8.89 -2.34
CA LEU A 432 26.77 7.85 -3.38
C LEU A 432 27.91 6.85 -3.23
N GLN A 433 28.98 7.22 -2.51
CA GLN A 433 30.15 6.38 -2.29
C GLN A 433 30.06 5.52 -1.01
N LEU A 434 29.12 5.82 -0.10
CA LEU A 434 28.86 5.04 1.11
C LEU A 434 28.74 3.53 0.83
N LYS A 435 29.29 2.67 1.68
CA LYS A 435 29.25 1.21 1.44
C LYS A 435 27.81 0.71 1.32
N LYS A 436 27.56 -0.19 0.36
CA LYS A 436 26.26 -0.87 0.27
C LYS A 436 26.06 -1.72 1.53
N ARG A 437 24.91 -1.55 2.20
CA ARG A 437 24.55 -2.32 3.39
C ARG A 437 24.37 -3.81 3.04
N SER A 438 24.81 -4.70 3.94
CA SER A 438 24.56 -6.14 3.82
C SER A 438 23.07 -6.45 4.02
N ASN A 439 22.54 -7.41 3.25
CA ASN A 439 21.13 -7.85 3.31
C ASN A 439 20.69 -8.37 4.69
N SER A 440 21.62 -8.73 5.58
CA SER A 440 21.33 -9.30 6.91
C SER A 440 20.84 -8.28 7.94
N ASN A 441 20.93 -6.97 7.65
CA ASN A 441 20.71 -5.93 8.66
C ASN A 441 19.81 -4.80 8.14
N LYS A 442 18.69 -5.08 7.47
CA LYS A 442 17.78 -4.04 6.91
C LYS A 442 16.93 -3.27 7.94
N SER A 443 17.20 -3.41 9.24
CA SER A 443 16.40 -2.75 10.28
C SER A 443 16.71 -1.25 10.37
N ALA A 444 15.65 -0.48 10.61
CA ALA A 444 15.78 0.92 11.01
C ALA A 444 16.58 1.01 12.31
N PRO A 445 17.41 2.06 12.49
CA PRO A 445 18.15 2.24 13.73
C PRO A 445 17.19 2.41 14.92
N ARG A 446 17.65 2.04 16.12
CA ARG A 446 16.94 2.35 17.36
C ARG A 446 16.98 3.87 17.57
N ARG A 447 15.81 4.48 17.76
CA ARG A 447 15.67 5.93 17.87
C ARG A 447 15.56 6.35 19.33
N GLY A 448 16.14 7.51 19.67
CA GLY A 448 15.97 8.16 20.97
C GLY A 448 14.55 8.70 21.16
N HIS A 449 14.19 9.06 22.40
CA HIS A 449 12.88 9.64 22.70
C HIS A 449 12.76 11.08 22.18
N ILE A 450 11.61 11.44 21.61
CA ILE A 450 11.30 12.82 21.23
C ILE A 450 10.70 13.50 22.46
N ASP A 451 11.50 14.27 23.20
CA ASP A 451 11.03 14.98 24.40
C ASP A 451 12.02 16.07 24.79
N THR A 452 11.51 17.26 25.08
CA THR A 452 12.28 18.42 25.55
C THR A 452 12.45 18.50 27.06
N THR A 453 11.76 17.63 27.82
CA THR A 453 11.85 17.58 29.28
C THR A 453 13.30 17.25 29.70
N PRO A 454 13.93 18.02 30.59
CA PRO A 454 15.27 17.72 31.08
C PRO A 454 15.39 16.30 31.66
N ARG A 455 16.54 15.65 31.46
CA ARG A 455 16.81 14.27 31.96
C ARG A 455 16.64 14.17 33.48
N TYR A 456 16.94 15.26 34.20
CA TYR A 456 16.74 15.38 35.64
C TYR A 456 15.25 15.25 36.02
N ASP A 457 14.38 16.02 35.37
CA ASP A 457 12.94 16.01 35.66
C ASP A 457 12.31 14.65 35.30
N ARG A 458 12.74 14.03 34.21
CA ARG A 458 12.30 12.66 33.84
C ARG A 458 12.66 11.65 34.93
N ARG A 459 13.89 11.68 35.44
CA ARG A 459 14.34 10.80 36.54
C ARG A 459 13.54 11.04 37.81
N LYS A 460 13.24 12.30 38.12
CA LYS A 460 12.41 12.68 39.27
C LYS A 460 10.97 12.14 39.16
N VAL A 461 10.36 12.25 37.97
CA VAL A 461 9.02 11.71 37.70
C VAL A 461 9.01 10.18 37.75
N HIS A 462 10.04 9.52 37.21
CA HIS A 462 10.18 8.06 37.26
C HIS A 462 10.31 7.55 38.70
N GLN A 463 11.22 8.13 39.49
CA GLN A 463 11.38 7.82 40.92
C GLN A 463 10.08 8.08 41.71
N LYS A 464 9.32 9.12 41.35
CA LYS A 464 8.03 9.42 41.99
C LYS A 464 6.95 8.40 41.61
N LYS A 465 6.99 7.83 40.40
CA LYS A 465 6.10 6.73 39.98
C LYS A 465 6.47 5.42 40.66
N GLU A 466 7.76 5.08 40.75
CA GLU A 466 8.25 3.90 41.47
C GLU A 466 7.88 3.95 42.95
N ARG A 467 8.15 5.07 43.63
CA ARG A 467 7.73 5.29 45.03
C ARG A 467 6.21 5.24 45.24
N ARG A 468 5.41 5.53 44.22
CA ARG A 468 3.94 5.40 44.27
C ARG A 468 3.47 3.97 44.02
N ALA A 469 4.20 3.20 43.21
CA ALA A 469 3.93 1.79 42.98
C ALA A 469 4.33 0.93 44.18
N GLU A 470 5.45 1.25 44.83
CA GLU A 470 5.91 0.61 46.07
C GLU A 470 4.97 0.89 47.26
N LYS A 471 4.35 2.08 47.31
CA LYS A 471 3.34 2.40 48.33
C LYS A 471 1.96 1.77 48.08
N LYS A 472 1.75 1.16 46.91
CA LYS A 472 0.51 0.48 46.52
C LYS A 472 0.62 -1.05 46.61
N LYS A 473 1.83 -1.57 46.83
CA LYS A 473 2.07 -2.92 47.35
C LYS A 473 2.11 -2.84 48.87
#